data_AF-A0A0H4X872-F1
#
_entry.id   AF-A0A0H4X872-F1
#
_cell.length_a   1.000
_cell.length_b   1.000
_cell.length_c   1.000
_cell.angle_alpha   90.00
_cell.angle_beta   90.00
_cell.angle_gamma   90.00
#
_symmetry.space_group_name_H-M   'P 1'
#
loop_
_entity.id
_entity.type
_entity.pdbx_description
1 polymer ?
#
loop_
_entity_poly.entity_id
_entity_poly.type
_entity_poly.pdbx_seq_one_letter_code
_entity_poly.pdbx_strand_id
1 'polypeptide(L)' 'MERWTVDGFTYWFEPAQREWWWWDAEFVSADDLIIRVAVTELQFSHQALEWLLWAAGATLVEDEFVRELSQRSAPRSPK' A
#
# COMPACT_ATOMS: atom_id res chain seq x y z
N MET A 1 -16.50 -11.83 1.72
CA MET A 1 -15.18 -11.23 1.94
C MET A 1 -14.94 -11.26 3.43
N GLU A 2 -14.00 -12.08 3.89
CA GLU A 2 -13.69 -12.18 5.33
C GLU A 2 -13.01 -10.87 5.74
N ARG A 3 -13.63 -10.14 6.68
CA ARG A 3 -13.15 -8.83 7.10
C ARG A 3 -12.03 -9.08 8.10
N TRP A 4 -10.83 -8.59 7.80
CA TRP A 4 -9.67 -8.75 8.67
C TRP A 4 -9.94 -8.15 10.06
N THR A 5 -9.44 -8.82 11.09
CA THR A 5 -9.47 -8.28 12.46
C THR A 5 -8.39 -7.22 12.64
N VAL A 6 -8.54 -6.36 13.65
CA VAL A 6 -7.47 -5.41 14.03
C VAL A 6 -6.17 -6.15 14.36
N ASP A 7 -6.27 -7.29 15.05
CA ASP A 7 -5.13 -8.16 15.34
C ASP A 7 -4.46 -8.67 14.06
N GLY A 8 -5.25 -9.04 13.04
CA GLY A 8 -4.73 -9.46 11.75
C GLY A 8 -3.97 -8.34 11.02
N PHE A 9 -4.44 -7.10 11.09
CA PHE A 9 -3.71 -5.97 10.53
C PHE A 9 -2.43 -5.66 11.30
N THR A 10 -2.50 -5.65 12.63
CA THR A 10 -1.37 -5.29 13.49
C THR A 10 -0.27 -6.35 13.54
N TYR A 11 -0.60 -7.62 13.31
CA TYR A 11 0.37 -8.71 13.11
C TYR A 11 1.43 -8.33 12.06
N TRP A 12 1.02 -7.73 10.93
CA TRP A 12 1.94 -7.33 9.85
C TRP A 12 2.78 -6.09 10.17
N PHE A 13 2.54 -5.42 11.29
CA PHE A 13 3.38 -4.32 11.77
C PHE A 13 4.43 -4.78 12.78
N GLU A 14 4.36 -6.02 13.25
CA GLU A 14 5.41 -6.58 14.12
C GLU A 14 6.74 -6.61 13.36
N PRO A 15 7.86 -6.20 13.98
CA PRO A 15 9.16 -6.11 13.30
C PRO A 15 9.62 -7.41 12.62
N ALA A 16 9.19 -8.56 13.14
CA ALA A 16 9.53 -9.87 12.60
C ALA A 16 8.68 -10.28 11.38
N GLN A 17 7.52 -9.66 11.18
CA GLN A 17 6.56 -9.96 10.11
C GLN A 17 6.51 -8.87 9.04
N ARG A 18 7.01 -7.66 9.37
CA ARG A 18 6.93 -6.51 8.50
C ARG A 18 7.96 -6.60 7.37
N GLU A 19 7.45 -6.54 6.15
CA GLU A 19 8.22 -6.65 4.89
C GLU A 19 8.46 -5.28 4.21
N TRP A 20 8.06 -4.20 4.88
CA TRP A 20 8.20 -2.84 4.38
C TRP A 20 8.72 -1.90 5.46
N TRP A 21 9.38 -0.82 5.05
CA TRP A 21 9.90 0.20 5.93
C TRP A 21 9.63 1.57 5.34
N TRP A 22 9.36 2.54 6.23
CA TRP A 22 9.32 3.94 5.85
C TRP A 22 10.62 4.33 5.14
N TRP A 23 10.49 5.00 4.00
CA TRP A 23 11.62 5.51 3.26
C TRP A 23 11.60 7.04 3.23
N ASP A 24 10.54 7.62 2.68
CA ASP A 24 10.41 9.06 2.50
C ASP A 24 8.94 9.47 2.34
N ALA A 25 8.65 10.76 2.45
CA ALA A 25 7.39 11.31 1.97
C ALA A 25 7.51 12.71 1.40
N GLU A 26 6.67 12.96 0.40
CA GLU A 26 6.62 14.21 -0.34
C GLU A 26 5.24 14.84 -0.16
N PHE A 27 5.24 16.08 0.36
CA PHE A 27 4.05 16.91 0.46
C PHE A 27 3.72 17.48 -0.92
N VAL A 28 2.59 17.06 -1.48
CA VAL A 28 2.16 17.49 -2.82
C VAL A 28 1.20 18.67 -2.70
N SER A 29 0.24 18.59 -1.79
CA SER A 29 -0.77 19.62 -1.55
C SER A 29 -1.23 19.58 -0.08
N ALA A 30 -2.11 20.50 0.31
CA ALA A 30 -2.70 20.50 1.65
C ALA A 30 -3.44 19.19 1.99
N ASP A 31 -3.92 18.47 0.99
CA ASP A 31 -4.73 17.26 1.14
C ASP A 31 -4.03 15.99 0.61
N ASP A 32 -2.91 16.14 -0.11
CA ASP A 32 -2.24 15.03 -0.80
C ASP A 32 -0.78 14.86 -0.34
N LEU A 33 -0.43 13.61 -0.02
CA LEU A 33 0.91 13.18 0.36
C LEU A 33 1.30 11.95 -0.45
N ILE A 34 2.53 11.93 -0.99
CA ILE A 34 3.13 10.72 -1.54
C ILE A 34 3.99 10.10 -0.44
N ILE A 35 3.67 8.86 -0.05
CA ILE A 35 4.47 8.08 0.89
C ILE A 35 5.28 7.05 0.10
N ARG A 36 6.59 7.04 0.32
CA ARG A 36 7.50 6.06 -0.24
C ARG A 36 7.90 5.07 0.83
N VAL A 37 7.75 3.79 0.51
CA VAL A 37 8.20 2.68 1.36
C VAL A 37 9.23 1.85 0.61
N ALA A 38 10.21 1.34 1.33
CA ALA A 38 11.08 0.28 0.86
C ALA A 38 10.44 -1.06 1.18
N VAL A 39 10.44 -2.00 0.22
CA VAL A 39 9.82 -3.32 0.36
C VAL A 39 10.87 -4.39 0.06
N THR A 40 10.80 -5.53 0.74
CA THR A 40 11.68 -6.67 0.45
C THR A 40 11.27 -7.38 -0.83
N GLU A 41 9.97 -7.52 -1.06
CA GLU A 41 9.38 -8.22 -2.21
C GLU A 41 8.16 -7.45 -2.70
N LEU A 42 7.81 -7.63 -3.98
CA LEU A 42 6.65 -6.99 -4.58
C LEU A 42 5.31 -7.52 -4.04
N GLN A 43 5.32 -8.70 -3.44
CA GLN A 43 4.15 -9.32 -2.83
C GLN A 43 4.26 -9.22 -1.32
N PHE A 44 3.97 -8.04 -0.76
CA PHE A 44 3.91 -7.85 0.70
C PHE A 44 2.47 -7.60 1.15
N SER A 45 2.24 -7.43 2.45
CA SER A 45 0.91 -7.16 2.99
C SER A 45 0.44 -5.70 2.77
N HIS A 46 0.20 -5.31 1.51
CA HIS A 46 -0.23 -3.96 1.11
C HIS A 46 -1.51 -3.50 1.84
N GLN A 47 -2.46 -4.41 2.08
CA GLN A 47 -3.72 -4.10 2.77
C GLN A 47 -3.51 -3.66 4.22
N ALA A 48 -2.47 -4.14 4.90
CA ALA A 48 -2.14 -3.69 6.25
C ALA A 48 -1.60 -2.26 6.22
N LEU A 49 -0.73 -1.93 5.26
CA LEU A 49 -0.25 -0.56 5.07
C LEU A 49 -1.40 0.38 4.69
N GLU A 50 -2.28 -0.01 3.79
CA GLU A 50 -3.48 0.74 3.42
C GLU A 50 -4.37 1.02 4.64
N TRP A 51 -4.62 0.01 5.47
CA TRP A 51 -5.37 0.17 6.71
C TRP A 51 -4.70 1.15 7.68
N LEU A 52 -3.38 1.11 7.81
CA LEU A 52 -2.63 2.05 8.65
C LEU A 52 -2.83 3.49 8.18
N LEU A 53 -2.80 3.74 6.87
CA LEU A 53 -3.01 5.07 6.30
C LEU A 53 -4.43 5.58 6.53
N TRP A 54 -5.44 4.73 6.35
CA TRP A 54 -6.82 5.08 6.72
C TRP A 54 -6.97 5.37 8.21
N ALA A 55 -6.35 4.58 9.08
CA ALA A 55 -6.35 4.81 10.52
C ALA A 55 -5.65 6.13 10.89
N ALA A 56 -4.68 6.57 10.10
CA ALA A 56 -4.01 7.87 10.23
C ALA A 56 -4.83 9.05 9.66
N GLY A 57 -6.00 8.79 9.06
CA GLY A 57 -6.93 9.81 8.56
C GLY A 57 -6.95 9.97 7.04
N ALA A 58 -6.22 9.14 6.28
CA ALA A 58 -6.38 9.14 4.83
C ALA A 58 -7.80 8.73 4.45
N THR A 59 -8.42 9.46 3.53
CA THR A 59 -9.76 9.15 3.00
C THR A 59 -9.70 8.34 1.70
N LEU A 60 -8.54 8.35 1.04
CA LEU A 60 -8.22 7.59 -0.15
C LEU A 60 -6.75 7.16 -0.08
N VAL A 61 -6.46 5.94 -0.50
CA VAL A 61 -5.10 5.41 -0.62
C VAL A 61 -5.00 4.80 -2.01
N GLU A 62 -4.08 5.29 -2.83
CA GLU A 62 -3.78 4.73 -4.14
C GLU A 62 -2.40 4.10 -4.14
N ASP A 63 -2.32 2.85 -4.60
CA ASP A 63 -1.05 2.17 -4.84
C ASP A 63 -0.66 2.32 -6.32
N GLU A 64 0.28 3.23 -6.58
CA GLU A 64 0.76 3.53 -7.93
C GLU A 64 1.40 2.29 -8.59
N PHE A 65 1.99 1.39 -7.81
CA PHE A 65 2.65 0.19 -8.32
C PHE A 65 1.64 -0.89 -8.76
N VAL A 66 0.59 -1.13 -7.96
CA VAL A 66 -0.52 -2.03 -8.34
C VAL A 66 -1.24 -1.51 -9.58
N ARG A 67 -1.39 -0.19 -9.69
CA ARG A 67 -2.00 0.47 -10.85
C ARG A 67 -1.16 0.26 -12.12
N GLU A 68 0.16 0.40 -12.06
CA GLU A 68 1.04 0.10 -13.19
C GLU A 68 1.03 -1.38 -13.61
N LEU A 69 1.07 -2.32 -12.65
CA LEU A 69 1.01 -3.76 -12.94
C LEU A 69 -0.33 -4.16 -13.58
N SER A 70 -1.44 -3.58 -13.11
CA SER A 70 -2.77 -3.82 -13.66
C SER A 70 -2.87 -3.30 -15.11
N GLN A 71 -2.26 -2.16 -15.40
CA GLN A 71 -2.22 -1.59 -16.75
C GLN A 71 -1.33 -2.38 -17.71
N ARG A 72 -0.22 -2.95 -17.23
CA ARG A 72 0.67 -3.81 -18.05
C ARG A 72 0.05 -5.18 -18.38
N SER A 73 -0.83 -5.68 -17.52
CA SER A 73 -1.48 -6.99 -17.68
C SER A 73 -2.73 -6.94 -18.56
N ALA A 74 -3.17 -5.75 -18.97
CA ALA A 74 -4.30 -5.59 -19.87
C ALA A 74 -3.96 -6.19 -21.26
N PRO A 75 -4.86 -6.98 -21.88
CA PRO A 75 -4.60 -7.55 -23.19
C PRO A 75 -4.38 -6.42 -24.20
N ARG A 76 -3.24 -6.43 -24.87
CA ARG A 76 -3.01 -5.53 -26.02
C ARG A 76 -4.10 -5.82 -27.05
N SER A 77 -4.94 -4.84 -27.33
CA SER A 77 -5.89 -4.92 -28.46
C SER A 77 -5.09 -5.23 -29.73
N PRO A 78 -5.46 -6.26 -30.50
CA PRO A 78 -4.85 -6.49 -31.79
C PRO A 78 -5.16 -5.29 -32.68
N LYS A 79 -4.12 -4.77 -33.35
CA LYS A 79 -4.24 -3.74 -34.39
C LYS A 79 -5.01 -4.26 -35.59
#